data_AF-A0A182EWJ3-F1
#
_entry.id   AF-A0A182EWJ3-F1
#
_cell.length_a   1.000
_cell.length_b   1.000
_cell.length_c   1.000
_cell.angle_alpha   90.00
_cell.angle_beta   90.00
_cell.angle_gamma   90.00
#
_symmetry.space_group_name_H-M   'P 1'
#
loop_
_entity.id
_entity.type
_entity.pdbx_description
1 polymer ?
#
loop_
_entity_poly.entity_id
_entity_poly.type
_entity_poly.pdbx_seq_one_letter_code
_entity_poly.pdbx_strand_id
1 'polypeptide(L)'
;MAARLLLKIEEEFGVQLNIRELFATPTISSLARRIDQTDDNDHLEHVDLAHQVNIHDFKDNVMDLHLRAFWRSTDLNYSFSRVIVLLTGVTGFIGSHILVKLLLTTE
;
A
#
# COMPACT_ATOMS: atom_id res chain seq x y z
N MET A 1 -16.10 -7.43 -6.79
CA MET A 1 -15.92 -8.53 -7.77
C MET A 1 -15.03 -9.64 -7.22
N ALA A 2 -13.81 -9.35 -6.78
CA ALA A 2 -12.88 -10.35 -6.24
C ALA A 2 -13.46 -11.23 -5.12
N ALA A 3 -14.07 -10.63 -4.08
CA ALA A 3 -14.72 -11.39 -3.02
C ALA A 3 -15.85 -12.32 -3.51
N ARG A 4 -16.62 -11.87 -4.52
CA ARG A 4 -17.70 -12.67 -5.12
C ARG A 4 -17.15 -13.86 -5.93
N LEU A 5 -16.00 -13.69 -6.57
CA LEU A 5 -15.32 -14.77 -7.28
C LEU A 5 -14.81 -15.83 -6.30
N LEU A 6 -14.19 -15.42 -5.18
CA LEU A 6 -13.72 -16.35 -4.15
C LEU A 6 -14.86 -17.21 -3.60
N LEU A 7 -15.99 -16.59 -3.23
CA LEU A 7 -17.16 -17.30 -2.73
C LEU A 7 -17.67 -18.33 -3.75
N LYS A 8 -17.72 -17.96 -5.03
CA LYS A 8 -18.18 -18.87 -6.08
C LYS A 8 -17.22 -20.04 -6.31
N ILE A 9 -15.92 -19.82 -6.18
CA ILE A 9 -14.93 -20.90 -6.29
C ILE A 9 -15.08 -21.89 -5.13
N GLU A 10 -15.30 -21.38 -3.92
CA GLU A 10 -15.57 -22.22 -2.75
C GLU A 10 -16.87 -23.04 -2.92
N GLU A 11 -17.95 -22.41 -3.42
CA GLU A 11 -19.23 -23.09 -3.66
C GLU A 11 -19.14 -24.20 -4.72
N GLU A 12 -18.40 -23.98 -5.81
CA GLU A 12 -18.36 -24.91 -6.96
C GLU A 12 -17.25 -25.97 -6.86
N PHE A 13 -16.11 -25.63 -6.23
CA PHE A 13 -14.92 -26.49 -6.19
C PHE A 13 -14.56 -26.94 -4.76
N GLY A 14 -15.20 -26.39 -3.73
CA GLY A 14 -14.90 -26.72 -2.32
C GLY A 14 -13.53 -26.23 -1.84
N VAL A 15 -12.84 -25.41 -2.64
CA VAL A 15 -11.50 -24.89 -2.34
C VAL A 15 -11.59 -23.47 -1.80
N GLN A 16 -11.03 -23.24 -0.61
CA GLN A 16 -10.89 -21.90 -0.04
C GLN A 16 -9.57 -21.25 -0.50
N LEU A 17 -9.68 -20.26 -1.38
CA LEU A 17 -8.55 -19.45 -1.82
C LEU A 17 -8.45 -18.16 -1.00
N ASN A 18 -7.22 -17.75 -0.65
CA ASN A 18 -6.98 -16.45 -0.04
C ASN A 18 -7.10 -15.34 -1.10
N ILE A 19 -7.65 -14.18 -0.73
CA ILE A 19 -7.68 -12.98 -1.60
C ILE A 19 -6.29 -12.61 -2.14
N ARG A 20 -5.22 -12.88 -1.38
CA ARG A 20 -3.84 -12.68 -1.83
C ARG A 20 -3.49 -13.57 -3.02
N GLU A 21 -3.92 -14.83 -3.02
CA GLU A 21 -3.61 -15.79 -4.10
C GLU A 21 -4.28 -15.38 -5.40
N LEU A 22 -5.51 -14.85 -5.33
CA LEU A 22 -6.23 -14.31 -6.49
C LEU A 22 -5.46 -13.16 -7.16
N PHE A 23 -4.87 -12.26 -6.35
CA PHE A 23 -4.08 -11.14 -6.88
C PHE A 23 -2.65 -11.55 -7.27
N ALA A 24 -2.08 -12.58 -6.66
CA ALA A 24 -0.77 -13.13 -7.02
C ALA A 24 -0.83 -13.95 -8.32
N THR A 25 -1.98 -14.54 -8.65
CA THR A 25 -2.18 -15.36 -9.85
C THR A 25 -3.36 -14.85 -10.71
N PRO A 26 -3.28 -13.64 -11.30
CA PRO A 26 -4.43 -12.93 -11.89
C PRO A 26 -4.86 -13.44 -13.27
N THR A 27 -4.64 -14.73 -13.58
CA THR A 27 -5.07 -15.35 -14.84
C THR A 27 -5.88 -16.61 -14.58
N ILE A 28 -6.82 -16.94 -15.47
CA ILE A 28 -7.67 -18.12 -15.33
C ILE A 28 -6.83 -19.41 -15.32
N SER A 29 -5.81 -19.50 -16.17
CA SER A 29 -4.92 -20.67 -16.25
C SER A 29 -4.09 -20.86 -14.98
N SER A 30 -3.56 -19.78 -14.41
CA SER A 30 -2.82 -19.84 -13.15
C SER A 30 -3.72 -20.19 -11.96
N LEU A 31 -4.96 -19.68 -11.94
CA LEU A 31 -5.93 -19.95 -10.89
C LEU A 31 -6.45 -21.39 -10.97
N ALA A 32 -6.74 -21.91 -12.17
CA ALA A 32 -7.16 -23.30 -12.39
C ALA A 32 -6.07 -24.27 -11.91
N ARG A 33 -4.81 -24.03 -12.32
CA ARG A 33 -3.68 -24.80 -11.84
C ARG A 33 -3.57 -24.78 -10.31
N ARG A 34 -3.87 -23.65 -9.67
CA ARG A 34 -3.84 -23.52 -8.20
C ARG A 34 -4.95 -24.33 -7.53
N ILE A 35 -6.17 -24.27 -8.07
CA ILE A 35 -7.31 -25.07 -7.59
C ILE A 35 -6.98 -26.56 -7.68
N ASP A 36 -6.47 -27.02 -8.82
CA ASP A 36 -6.08 -28.42 -9.07
C ASP A 36 -4.89 -28.87 -8.20
N GLN A 37 -4.02 -27.95 -7.80
CA GLN A 37 -2.84 -28.22 -6.95
C GLN A 37 -3.14 -28.26 -5.46
N THR A 38 -4.35 -27.93 -5.01
CA THR A 38 -4.70 -27.86 -3.56
C THR A 38 -4.62 -29.23 -2.86
N ASP A 39 -4.46 -30.33 -3.60
CA ASP A 39 -4.18 -31.67 -3.06
C ASP A 39 -2.69 -31.90 -2.70
N ASP A 40 -1.78 -31.03 -3.16
CA ASP A 40 -0.35 -31.08 -2.84
C ASP A 40 0.06 -29.81 -2.08
N ASN A 41 0.27 -29.99 -0.78
CA ASN A 41 0.59 -28.94 0.18
C ASN A 41 1.63 -27.92 -0.35
N ASP A 42 1.18 -26.67 -0.40
CA ASP A 42 1.84 -25.43 -0.01
C ASP A 42 3.34 -25.23 -0.31
N HIS A 43 3.69 -25.08 -1.59
CA HIS A 43 4.98 -24.51 -2.01
C HIS A 43 4.74 -23.27 -2.90
N LEU A 44 4.04 -22.26 -2.40
CA LEU A 44 4.32 -20.90 -2.89
C LEU A 44 5.58 -20.43 -2.17
N GLU A 45 6.63 -20.14 -2.91
CA GLU A 45 7.75 -19.39 -2.36
C GLU A 45 7.18 -18.12 -1.73
N HIS A 46 7.19 -18.09 -0.40
CA HIS A 46 6.73 -16.97 0.38
C HIS A 46 7.72 -15.83 0.19
N VAL A 47 7.48 -15.01 -0.83
CA VAL A 47 8.25 -13.78 -1.02
C VAL A 47 7.88 -12.86 0.13
N ASP A 48 8.76 -12.79 1.13
CA ASP A 48 8.65 -11.85 2.23
C ASP A 48 8.92 -10.45 1.69
N LEU A 49 7.83 -9.79 1.29
CA LEU A 49 7.82 -8.41 0.83
C LEU A 49 8.38 -7.45 1.89
N ALA A 50 8.21 -7.75 3.18
CA ALA A 50 8.78 -6.93 4.24
C ALA A 50 10.32 -7.07 4.28
N HIS A 51 10.83 -8.28 4.06
CA HIS A 51 12.26 -8.52 3.88
C HIS A 51 12.82 -7.87 2.61
N GLN A 52 12.11 -7.98 1.47
CA GLN A 52 12.52 -7.30 0.24
C GLN A 52 12.54 -5.78 0.39
N VAL A 53 11.50 -5.20 1.02
CA VAL A 53 11.50 -3.78 1.35
C VAL A 53 12.69 -3.48 2.24
N ASN A 54 12.96 -4.25 3.30
CA ASN A 54 14.09 -3.98 4.21
C ASN A 54 15.47 -4.03 3.51
N ILE A 55 15.67 -4.93 2.54
CA ILE A 55 16.92 -4.98 1.74
C ILE A 55 17.06 -3.75 0.83
N HIS A 56 15.96 -3.26 0.28
CA HIS A 56 15.93 -2.12 -0.64
C HIS A 56 15.61 -0.78 0.06
N ASP A 57 15.32 -0.82 1.36
CA ASP A 57 15.10 0.33 2.21
C ASP A 57 16.48 0.90 2.48
N PHE A 58 16.81 1.99 1.78
CA PHE A 58 18.03 2.77 1.94
C PHE A 58 18.05 3.52 3.29
N LYS A 59 17.69 2.84 4.39
CA LYS A 59 17.48 3.41 5.73
C LYS A 59 18.75 4.04 6.31
N ASP A 60 19.92 3.52 5.98
CA ASP A 60 21.14 3.88 6.70
C ASP A 60 21.95 5.04 6.11
N ASN A 61 21.63 5.57 4.91
CA ASN A 61 22.50 6.59 4.28
C ASN A 61 21.82 7.75 3.54
N VAL A 62 20.48 7.89 3.53
CA VAL A 62 19.82 9.01 2.80
C VAL A 62 18.86 9.81 3.69
N MET A 63 19.26 10.12 4.92
CA MET A 63 18.46 11.05 5.74
C MET A 63 19.18 12.31 6.22
N ASP A 64 20.50 12.44 6.06
CA ASP A 64 21.19 13.32 7.01
C ASP A 64 21.60 14.73 6.53
N LEU A 65 21.35 15.08 5.27
CA LEU A 65 21.62 16.46 4.82
C LEU A 65 20.38 17.19 4.33
N HIS A 66 19.58 16.60 3.44
CA HIS A 66 18.39 17.27 2.92
C HIS A 66 17.25 17.32 3.95
N LEU A 67 17.02 16.21 4.67
CA LEU A 67 16.02 16.21 5.75
C LEU A 67 16.50 17.05 6.94
N ARG A 68 17.77 16.95 7.32
CA ARG A 68 18.35 17.81 8.36
C ARG A 68 18.34 19.29 7.97
N ALA A 69 18.61 19.64 6.72
CA ALA A 69 18.52 21.02 6.21
C ALA A 69 17.08 21.50 6.15
N PHE A 70 16.13 20.64 5.78
CA PHE A 70 14.71 20.91 5.88
C PHE A 70 14.33 21.21 7.34
N TRP A 71 14.65 20.31 8.28
CA TRP A 71 14.33 20.50 9.69
C TRP A 71 15.03 21.71 10.31
N ARG A 72 16.27 22.03 9.91
CA ARG A 72 16.99 23.27 10.28
C ARG A 72 16.39 24.53 9.64
N SER A 73 15.88 24.44 8.42
CA SER A 73 15.13 25.55 7.83
C SER A 73 13.79 25.76 8.53
N THR A 74 13.27 24.71 9.17
CA THR A 74 12.07 24.74 10.00
C THR A 74 12.35 24.88 11.50
N ASP A 75 13.57 25.22 11.94
CA ASP A 75 13.90 25.70 13.31
C ASP A 75 13.32 27.12 13.54
N LEU A 76 12.11 27.33 13.04
CA LEU A 76 11.39 28.57 13.07
C LEU A 76 10.11 28.33 13.85
N ASN A 77 10.05 28.97 15.01
CA ASN A 77 8.85 29.48 15.65
C ASN A 77 8.08 30.49 14.74
N TYR A 78 8.05 30.26 13.43
CA TYR A 78 7.24 30.97 12.45
C TYR A 78 6.22 30.00 11.90
N SER A 79 5.01 30.07 12.46
CA SER A 79 3.81 30.34 11.67
C SER A 79 3.86 29.76 10.25
N PHE A 80 3.38 28.51 10.09
CA PHE A 80 3.02 27.90 8.80
C PHE A 80 1.94 28.69 8.02
N SER A 81 1.70 29.96 8.35
CA SER A 81 0.56 30.72 7.88
C SER A 81 0.62 31.04 6.39
N ARG A 82 1.76 30.85 5.69
CA ARG A 82 1.86 31.08 4.23
C ARG A 82 2.85 30.15 3.53
N VAL A 83 2.51 28.88 3.39
CA VAL A 83 3.24 27.93 2.53
C VAL A 83 2.32 27.45 1.42
N ILE A 84 2.84 27.36 0.18
CA ILE A 84 2.11 26.74 -0.93
C ILE A 84 2.20 25.23 -0.77
N VAL A 85 1.05 24.58 -0.54
CA VAL A 85 0.95 23.13 -0.36
C VAL A 85 0.47 22.48 -1.67
N LEU A 86 1.27 21.55 -2.21
CA LEU A 86 0.81 20.63 -3.25
C LEU A 86 0.19 19.39 -2.58
N LEU A 87 -1.13 19.26 -2.68
CA LEU A 87 -1.87 18.15 -2.08
C LEU A 87 -2.28 17.11 -3.13
N THR A 88 -1.78 15.89 -2.99
CA THR A 88 -2.15 14.75 -3.84
C THR A 88 -3.27 13.92 -3.21
N GLY A 89 -4.12 13.29 -4.03
CA GLY A 89 -5.21 12.45 -3.52
C GLY A 89 -6.33 13.24 -2.84
N VAL A 90 -6.53 14.51 -3.24
CA VAL A 90 -7.52 15.43 -2.64
C VAL A 90 -8.96 14.93 -2.72
N THR A 91 -9.28 14.07 -3.68
CA THR A 91 -10.60 13.44 -3.82
C THR A 91 -10.78 12.24 -2.89
N GLY A 92 -9.71 11.73 -2.28
CA GLY A 92 -9.76 10.67 -1.28
C GLY A 92 -10.18 11.18 0.09
N PHE A 93 -10.50 10.25 1.00
CA PHE A 93 -10.99 10.57 2.34
C PHE A 93 -10.04 11.50 3.11
N ILE A 94 -8.76 11.13 3.22
CA ILE A 94 -7.78 11.93 3.97
C ILE A 94 -7.51 13.26 3.28
N GLY A 95 -7.35 13.26 1.95
CA GLY A 95 -7.03 14.46 1.19
C GLY A 95 -8.11 15.54 1.28
N SER A 96 -9.39 15.17 1.21
CA SER A 96 -10.48 16.14 1.30
C SER A 96 -10.55 16.81 2.67
N HIS A 97 -10.33 16.06 3.75
CA HIS A 97 -10.34 16.59 5.11
C HIS A 97 -9.11 17.45 5.41
N ILE A 98 -7.94 17.08 4.87
CA ILE A 98 -6.74 17.92 4.95
C ILE A 98 -6.97 19.25 4.22
N LEU A 99 -7.54 19.23 3.01
CA LEU A 99 -7.84 20.44 2.25
C LEU A 99 -8.76 21.37 3.05
N VAL A 100 -9.87 20.84 3.59
CA VAL A 100 -10.81 21.60 4.40
C VAL A 100 -10.11 22.24 5.59
N LYS A 101 -9.28 21.47 6.31
CA LYS A 101 -8.55 21.99 7.48
C LYS A 101 -7.56 23.08 7.09
N LEU A 102 -6.82 22.91 5.99
CA LEU A 102 -5.89 23.93 5.50
C LEU A 102 -6.60 25.22 5.12
N LEU A 103 -7.74 25.14 4.42
CA LEU A 103 -8.54 26.33 4.06
C LEU A 103 -9.12 27.04 5.28
N LEU A 104 -9.48 26.31 6.33
CA LEU A 104 -10.09 26.88 7.55
C LEU A 104 -9.07 27.39 8.58
N THR A 105 -7.82 26.93 8.51
CA THR A 105 -6.78 27.25 9.51
C THR A 105 -5.76 28.28 8.97
N THR A 106 -5.85 28.64 7.69
CA THR A 106 -4.95 29.63 7.05
C THR A 106 -5.71 30.94 6.87
N GLU A 107 -5.32 32.01 7.58
CA GLU A 107 -5.82 33.39 7.38
C GLU A 107 -5.10 34.14 6.26
#